data_AF-A0A2E8JK02-F1
#
_entry.id   AF-A0A2E8JK02-F1
#
_cell.length_a   1.000
_cell.length_b   1.000
_cell.length_c   1.000
_cell.angle_alpha   90.00
_cell.angle_beta   90.00
_cell.angle_gamma   90.00
#
_symmetry.space_group_name_H-M   'P 1'
#
loop_
_entity.id
_entity.type
_entity.pdbx_description
1 polymer ?
#
loop_
_entity_poly.entity_id
_entity_poly.type
_entity_poly.pdbx_seq_one_letter_code
_entity_poly.pdbx_strand_id
1 'polypeptide(L)'
;MSSADLAEISDIQRRIEQGVDVTEFLILDREFHMATYTGCSDEQLMLSVVRLWNSTQHYRRAFMSLRGSGRGQIVNAEHRLLIEAISRRDTEDAELYLLGHIRRTRKELVLHPEVFSEAS
;
A
#
# COMPACT_ATOMS: atom_id res chain seq x y z
N MET A 1 3.27 -3.87 -17.51
CA MET A 1 4.42 -4.05 -16.60
C MET A 1 5.66 -4.39 -17.41
N SER A 2 6.54 -3.40 -17.57
CA SER A 2 7.88 -3.54 -18.12
C SER A 2 8.88 -3.95 -17.03
N SER A 3 10.12 -4.29 -17.42
CA SER A 3 11.21 -4.49 -16.46
C SER A 3 11.59 -3.20 -15.73
N ALA A 4 11.39 -2.03 -16.37
CA ALA A 4 11.64 -0.74 -15.76
C ALA A 4 10.62 -0.46 -14.65
N ASP A 5 9.35 -0.76 -14.89
CA ASP A 5 8.27 -0.62 -13.90
C ASP A 5 8.57 -1.50 -12.66
N LEU A 6 9.01 -2.74 -12.87
CA LEU A 6 9.35 -3.65 -11.77
C LEU A 6 10.55 -3.14 -10.96
N ALA A 7 11.55 -2.56 -11.63
CA ALA A 7 12.70 -1.96 -10.96
C ALA A 7 12.29 -0.74 -10.13
N GLU A 8 11.40 0.11 -10.65
CA GLU A 8 10.83 1.26 -9.93
C GLU A 8 10.06 0.82 -8.68
N ILE A 9 9.13 -0.15 -8.81
CA ILE A 9 8.38 -0.70 -7.68
C ILE A 9 9.33 -1.23 -6.59
N SER A 10 10.38 -1.96 -7.01
CA SER A 10 11.36 -2.53 -6.09
C SER A 10 12.20 -1.45 -5.40
N ASP A 11 12.52 -0.35 -6.10
CA ASP A 11 13.26 0.77 -5.55
C ASP A 11 12.46 1.54 -4.49
N ILE A 12 11.18 1.79 -4.76
CA ILE A 12 10.26 2.41 -3.80
C ILE A 12 10.18 1.56 -2.53
N GLN A 13 9.99 0.23 -2.66
CA GLN A 13 9.95 -0.65 -1.49
C GLN A 13 11.27 -0.66 -0.71
N ARG A 14 12.42 -0.62 -1.40
CA ARG A 14 13.73 -0.50 -0.76
C ARG A 14 13.84 0.80 0.05
N ARG A 15 13.30 1.93 -0.43
CA ARG A 15 13.27 3.20 0.30
C ARG A 15 12.36 3.12 1.52
N ILE A 16 11.18 2.51 1.41
CA ILE A 16 10.28 2.25 2.55
C ILE A 16 11.01 1.49 3.67
N GLU A 17 11.78 0.47 3.30
CA GLU A 17 12.53 -0.38 4.24
C GLU A 17 13.69 0.32 4.94
N GLN A 18 14.09 1.53 4.51
CA GLN A 18 15.15 2.32 5.17
C GLN A 18 14.71 2.94 6.51
N GLY A 19 13.46 2.72 6.94
CA GLY A 19 12.96 3.22 8.22
C GLY A 19 12.64 4.71 8.18
N VAL A 20 12.00 5.14 7.09
CA VAL A 20 11.54 6.52 6.88
C VAL A 20 10.48 6.94 7.90
N ASP A 21 10.27 8.25 8.05
CA ASP A 21 9.21 8.75 8.91
C ASP A 21 7.80 8.45 8.34
N VAL A 22 6.75 8.66 9.14
CA VAL A 22 5.37 8.38 8.73
C VAL A 22 4.94 9.17 7.50
N THR A 23 5.41 10.41 7.35
CA THR A 23 5.03 11.26 6.22
C THR A 23 5.63 10.72 4.93
N GLU A 24 6.93 10.43 4.95
CA GLU A 24 7.64 9.86 3.81
C GLU A 24 7.13 8.45 3.48
N PHE A 25 6.84 7.63 4.51
CA PHE A 25 6.20 6.33 4.32
C PHE A 25 4.90 6.45 3.53
N LEU A 26 4.00 7.37 3.88
CA LEU A 26 2.70 7.51 3.20
C LEU A 26 2.83 7.96 1.74
N ILE A 27 3.88 8.72 1.42
CA ILE A 27 4.19 9.12 0.03
C ILE A 27 4.66 7.90 -0.74
N LEU A 28 5.64 7.17 -0.22
CA LEU A 28 6.20 5.99 -0.86
C LEU A 28 5.19 4.85 -0.98
N ASP A 29 4.35 4.65 0.02
CA ASP A 29 3.26 3.67 0.03
C ASP A 29 2.28 3.94 -1.13
N ARG A 30 1.90 5.22 -1.32
CA ARG A 30 1.09 5.62 -2.47
C ARG A 30 1.80 5.37 -3.79
N GLU A 31 3.06 5.79 -3.91
CA GLU A 31 3.86 5.59 -5.13
C GLU A 31 3.96 4.10 -5.47
N PHE A 32 4.24 3.26 -4.47
CA PHE A 32 4.31 1.81 -4.59
C PHE A 32 3.01 1.25 -5.17
N HIS A 33 1.87 1.54 -4.56
CA HIS A 33 0.59 1.02 -5.05
C HIS A 33 0.25 1.52 -6.46
N MET A 34 0.46 2.80 -6.75
CA MET A 34 0.20 3.32 -8.10
C MET A 34 1.11 2.66 -9.15
N ALA A 35 2.38 2.43 -8.82
CA ALA A 35 3.33 1.77 -9.72
C ALA A 35 2.93 0.31 -9.99
N THR A 36 2.39 -0.42 -9.01
CA THR A 36 1.87 -1.79 -9.22
C THR A 36 0.68 -1.84 -10.19
N TYR A 37 -0.02 -0.71 -10.39
CA TYR A 37 -1.16 -0.60 -11.29
C TYR A 37 -0.84 0.00 -12.67
N THR A 38 0.40 0.39 -12.94
CA THR A 38 0.81 1.02 -14.23
C THR A 38 0.49 0.16 -15.45
N GLY A 39 0.33 -1.16 -15.28
CA GLY A 39 -0.13 -2.06 -16.35
C GLY A 39 -1.62 -2.02 -16.67
N CYS A 40 -2.45 -1.32 -15.89
CA CYS A 40 -3.89 -1.22 -16.10
C CYS A 40 -4.21 -0.22 -17.21
N SER A 41 -4.89 -0.67 -18.27
CA SER A 41 -5.33 0.17 -19.38
C SER A 41 -6.72 0.79 -19.21
N ASP A 42 -7.44 0.45 -18.13
CA ASP A 42 -8.77 1.01 -17.84
C ASP A 42 -8.62 2.32 -17.05
N GLU A 43 -8.78 3.44 -17.76
CA GLU A 43 -8.67 4.78 -17.19
C GLU A 43 -9.72 5.05 -16.11
N GLN A 44 -10.95 4.56 -16.28
CA GLN A 44 -12.03 4.83 -15.33
C GLN A 44 -11.82 4.08 -14.01
N LEU A 45 -11.30 2.85 -14.09
CA LEU A 45 -10.90 2.07 -12.93
C LEU A 45 -9.76 2.77 -12.20
N MET A 46 -8.70 3.19 -12.92
CA MET A 46 -7.57 3.90 -12.32
C MET A 46 -7.98 5.21 -11.66
N LEU A 47 -8.85 5.99 -12.29
CA LEU A 47 -9.42 7.20 -11.69
C LEU A 47 -10.20 6.89 -10.40
N SER A 48 -10.90 5.76 -10.35
CA SER A 48 -11.62 5.33 -9.15
C SER A 48 -10.67 4.95 -8.01
N VAL A 49 -9.60 4.22 -8.32
CA VAL A 49 -8.54 3.88 -7.36
C VAL A 49 -7.90 5.15 -6.78
N VAL A 50 -7.51 6.12 -7.63
CA VAL A 50 -6.90 7.37 -7.18
C VAL A 50 -7.85 8.18 -6.28
N ARG A 51 -9.14 8.27 -6.65
CA ARG A 51 -10.14 8.97 -5.82
C ARG A 51 -10.30 8.31 -4.45
N LEU A 52 -10.43 7.00 -4.40
CA LEU A 52 -10.54 6.24 -3.14
C LEU A 52 -9.29 6.37 -2.29
N TRP A 53 -8.11 6.38 -2.92
CA TRP A 53 -6.87 6.64 -2.21
C TRP A 53 -6.92 8.02 -1.55
N ASN A 54 -7.18 9.08 -2.32
CA ASN A 54 -7.18 10.44 -1.80
C ASN A 54 -8.22 10.65 -0.68
N SER A 55 -9.43 10.10 -0.84
CA SER A 55 -10.50 10.26 0.16
C SER A 55 -10.26 9.51 1.48
N THR A 56 -9.27 8.60 1.51
CA THR A 56 -8.95 7.78 2.69
C THR A 56 -7.56 8.08 3.27
N GLN A 57 -6.86 9.08 2.77
CA GLN A 57 -5.49 9.42 3.18
C GLN A 57 -5.37 9.77 4.66
N HIS A 58 -6.31 10.55 5.21
CA HIS A 58 -6.29 10.96 6.62
C HIS A 58 -6.40 9.76 7.57
N TYR A 59 -7.22 8.76 7.23
CA TYR A 59 -7.31 7.52 8.00
C TYR A 59 -6.00 6.73 7.96
N ARG A 60 -5.33 6.61 6.80
CA ARG A 60 -4.00 5.98 6.71
C ARG A 60 -2.97 6.72 7.57
N ARG A 61 -2.98 8.07 7.54
CA ARG A 61 -2.06 8.89 8.35
C ARG A 61 -2.27 8.68 9.85
N ALA A 62 -3.52 8.75 10.31
CA ALA A 62 -3.85 8.51 11.71
C ALA A 62 -3.40 7.11 12.13
N PHE A 63 -3.75 6.09 11.33
CA PHE A 63 -3.41 4.68 11.59
C PHE A 63 -1.90 4.40 11.64
N MET A 64 -1.10 4.99 10.72
CA MET A 64 0.36 4.85 10.74
C MET A 64 1.02 5.64 11.88
N SER A 65 0.35 6.66 12.41
CA SER A 65 0.86 7.45 13.54
C SER A 65 0.63 6.77 14.89
N LEU A 66 -0.20 5.73 14.96
CA LEU A 66 -0.47 4.98 16.19
C LEU A 66 0.78 4.23 16.65
N ARG A 67 1.06 4.30 17.95
CA ARG A 67 2.19 3.59 18.57
C ARG A 67 1.95 2.07 18.54
N GLY A 68 2.89 1.32 17.99
CA GLY A 68 2.88 -0.15 18.00
C GLY A 68 4.06 -0.71 17.23
N SER A 69 4.87 -1.55 17.87
CA SER A 69 6.02 -2.19 17.23
C SER A 69 5.56 -3.33 16.31
N GLY A 70 5.99 -3.31 15.04
CA GLY A 70 5.85 -4.45 14.12
C GLY A 70 4.97 -4.24 12.88
N ARG A 71 4.10 -3.22 12.86
CA ARG A 71 3.21 -2.97 11.70
C ARG A 71 3.98 -2.75 10.39
N GLY A 72 5.02 -1.92 10.42
CA GLY A 72 5.86 -1.67 9.25
C GLY A 72 6.54 -2.93 8.72
N GLN A 73 6.94 -3.85 9.61
CA GLN A 73 7.55 -5.12 9.20
C GLN A 73 6.55 -6.02 8.46
N ILE A 74 5.30 -6.07 8.93
CA ILE A 74 4.23 -6.84 8.27
C ILE A 74 3.90 -6.22 6.90
N VAL A 75 3.75 -4.89 6.82
CA VAL A 75 3.51 -4.19 5.55
C VAL A 75 4.64 -4.46 4.56
N ASN A 76 5.91 -4.38 4.99
CA ASN A 76 7.06 -4.69 4.14
C ASN A 76 7.02 -6.12 3.61
N ALA A 77 6.68 -7.10 4.46
CA ALA A 77 6.54 -8.49 4.02
C ALA A 77 5.42 -8.66 2.98
N GLU A 78 4.27 -8.01 3.19
CA GLU A 78 3.15 -8.03 2.23
C GLU A 78 3.53 -7.38 0.89
N HIS A 79 4.21 -6.23 0.92
CA HIS A 79 4.70 -5.58 -0.30
C HIS A 79 5.69 -6.46 -1.05
N ARG A 80 6.61 -7.11 -0.35
CA ARG A 80 7.58 -8.04 -0.94
C ARG A 80 6.91 -9.24 -1.60
N LEU A 81 5.89 -9.83 -0.97
CA LEU A 81 5.08 -10.90 -1.56
C LEU A 81 4.38 -10.43 -2.84
N LEU A 82 3.80 -9.22 -2.83
CA LEU A 82 3.16 -8.64 -4.01
C LEU A 82 4.16 -8.40 -5.16
N ILE A 83 5.33 -7.83 -4.87
CA ILE A 83 6.40 -7.64 -5.87
C ILE A 83 6.80 -8.98 -6.49
N GLU A 84 6.95 -10.03 -5.67
CA GLU A 84 7.35 -11.35 -6.14
C GLU A 84 6.27 -12.04 -6.99
N ALA A 85 4.98 -11.87 -6.67
CA ALA A 85 3.91 -12.34 -7.54
C ALA A 85 3.89 -11.59 -8.88
N ILE A 86 4.06 -10.27 -8.84
CA ILE A 86 4.13 -9.43 -10.05
C ILE A 86 5.32 -9.82 -10.94
N SER A 87 6.49 -10.07 -10.34
CA SER A 87 7.72 -10.43 -11.06
C SER A 87 7.55 -11.75 -11.83
N ARG A 88 6.86 -12.73 -11.23
CA ARG A 88 6.49 -14.02 -11.81
C ARG A 88 5.32 -13.94 -12.79
N ARG A 89 4.67 -12.78 -12.90
CA ARG A 89 3.39 -12.58 -13.63
C ARG A 89 2.27 -13.50 -13.12
N ASP A 90 2.32 -13.81 -11.84
CA ASP A 90 1.35 -14.67 -11.16
C ASP A 90 0.19 -13.80 -10.66
N THR A 91 -0.87 -13.71 -11.45
CA THR A 91 -2.02 -12.85 -11.14
C THR A 91 -2.83 -13.36 -9.96
N GLU A 92 -2.87 -14.68 -9.74
CA GLU A 92 -3.62 -15.29 -8.65
C GLU A 92 -2.97 -14.94 -7.30
N ASP A 93 -1.66 -15.14 -7.19
CA ASP A 93 -0.90 -14.76 -5.99
C ASP A 93 -0.95 -13.25 -5.76
N ALA A 94 -0.81 -12.43 -6.82
CA ALA A 94 -0.84 -10.98 -6.69
C ALA A 94 -2.18 -10.48 -6.15
N GLU A 95 -3.29 -11.01 -6.66
CA GLU A 95 -4.63 -10.69 -6.15
C GLU A 95 -4.80 -11.13 -4.69
N LEU A 96 -4.37 -12.36 -4.37
CA LEU A 96 -4.45 -12.91 -3.03
C LEU A 96 -3.69 -12.05 -2.01
N TYR A 97 -2.46 -11.67 -2.32
CA TYR A 97 -1.62 -10.86 -1.42
C TYR A 97 -2.17 -9.44 -1.26
N LEU A 98 -2.63 -8.81 -2.35
CA LEU A 98 -3.24 -7.47 -2.28
C LEU A 98 -4.53 -7.47 -1.45
N LEU A 99 -5.41 -8.46 -1.68
CA LEU A 99 -6.65 -8.60 -0.91
C LEU A 99 -6.37 -8.88 0.57
N GLY A 100 -5.38 -9.74 0.84
CA GLY A 100 -4.90 -10.03 2.19
C GLY A 100 -4.43 -8.78 2.92
N HIS A 101 -3.55 -7.99 2.27
CA HIS A 101 -3.05 -6.72 2.78
C HIS A 101 -4.18 -5.74 3.12
N ILE A 102 -5.11 -5.50 2.19
CA ILE A 102 -6.26 -4.60 2.40
C ILE A 102 -7.13 -5.11 3.57
N ARG A 103 -7.40 -6.42 3.63
CA ARG A 103 -8.23 -7.02 4.68
C ARG A 103 -7.57 -6.92 6.05
N ARG A 104 -6.26 -7.14 6.16
CA ARG A 104 -5.51 -7.00 7.42
C ARG A 104 -5.52 -5.55 7.88
N THR A 105 -5.13 -4.61 7.02
CA THR A 105 -5.14 -3.17 7.31
C THR A 105 -6.51 -2.72 7.80
N ARG A 106 -7.59 -3.15 7.12
CA ARG A 106 -8.98 -2.88 7.56
C ARG A 106 -9.28 -3.45 8.96
N LYS A 107 -8.89 -4.70 9.23
CA LYS A 107 -9.11 -5.33 10.55
C LYS A 107 -8.40 -4.57 11.66
N GLU A 108 -7.17 -4.14 11.42
CA GLU A 108 -6.41 -3.35 12.40
C GLU A 108 -7.02 -1.96 12.59
N LEU A 109 -7.45 -1.29 11.52
CA LEU A 109 -8.17 -0.02 11.60
C LEU A 109 -9.43 -0.10 12.49
N VAL A 110 -10.18 -1.21 12.41
CA VAL A 110 -11.38 -1.44 13.25
C VAL A 110 -11.04 -1.53 14.74
N LEU A 111 -9.81 -1.90 15.10
CA LEU A 111 -9.35 -1.90 16.50
C LEU A 111 -9.06 -0.49 17.04
N HIS A 112 -9.08 0.52 16.17
CA HIS A 112 -8.76 1.91 16.48
C HIS A 112 -9.93 2.84 16.13
N PRO A 113 -11.09 2.71 16.82
CA PRO A 113 -12.26 3.54 16.54
C PRO A 113 -11.99 5.04 16.67
N GLU A 114 -11.00 5.44 17.47
CA GLU A 114 -10.54 6.82 17.65
C GLU A 114 -10.10 7.49 16.34
N VAL A 115 -9.62 6.71 15.36
CA VAL A 115 -9.23 7.19 14.03
C VAL A 115 -10.43 7.74 13.24
N PHE A 116 -11.65 7.33 13.59
CA PHE A 116 -12.88 7.77 12.93
C PHE A 116 -13.60 8.90 13.66
N SER A 117 -13.25 9.17 14.92
CA SER A 117 -13.94 10.19 15.74
C SER A 117 -13.43 11.62 15.55
N GLU A 118 -12.27 11.83 14.93
CA GLU A 118 -11.69 13.17 14.70
C GLU A 118 -12.14 13.83 13.39
N ALA A 119 -13.08 13.21 12.65
CA ALA A 119 -13.74 13.83 11.50
C ALA A 119 -14.99 14.59 11.98
N SER A 120 -14.82 15.69 12.73
CA SER A 120 -15.88 16.66 13.04
C SER A 120 -15.30 18.06 13.11
#